data_AF-A0A507ZEP6-F1
#
_entry.id   AF-A0A507ZEP6-F1
#
_cell.length_a   1.000
_cell.length_b   1.000
_cell.length_c   1.000
_cell.angle_alpha   90.00
_cell.angle_beta   90.00
_cell.angle_gamma   90.00
#
_symmetry.space_group_name_H-M   'P 1'
#
loop_
_entity.id
_entity.type
_entity.pdbx_description
1 polymer ?
#
loop_
_entity_poly.entity_id
_entity_poly.type
_entity_poly.pdbx_seq_one_letter_code
_entity_poly.pdbx_strand_id
1 'polypeptide(L)'
;MPIQYRHTKRQNNIKQAAETQYIMQAVHTGEINLENLAKEISNECTLSQTDVIAVLHALGEKTKFYLEEGKVVNLDNLGRFKIGFQATAKEKPQQLSVQSIKKFYINYQPSKQLKKWLKAGLQVVQEKKK
;
A
#
# COMPACT_ATOMS: atom_id res chain seq x y z
N MET A 1 3.62 18.41 8.73
CA MET A 1 2.48 18.87 7.91
C MET A 1 1.27 18.00 8.21
N PRO A 2 0.09 18.56 8.56
CA PRO A 2 -1.10 17.77 8.82
C PRO A 2 -1.68 17.17 7.53
N ILE A 3 -2.35 16.03 7.63
CA ILE A 3 -3.06 15.40 6.51
C ILE A 3 -4.33 16.21 6.22
N GLN A 4 -4.55 16.55 4.95
CA GLN A 4 -5.75 17.28 4.54
C GLN A 4 -6.94 16.32 4.36
N TYR A 5 -8.15 16.77 4.69
CA TYR A 5 -9.38 16.05 4.37
C TYR A 5 -10.45 16.97 3.77
N ARG A 6 -11.38 16.37 3.02
CA ARG A 6 -12.62 17.03 2.57
C ARG A 6 -13.84 16.16 2.83
N HIS A 7 -15.01 16.77 2.95
CA HIS A 7 -16.28 16.04 2.98
C HIS A 7 -16.70 15.67 1.56
N THR A 8 -17.04 14.39 1.33
CA THR A 8 -17.60 13.92 0.06
C THR A 8 -18.91 13.16 0.27
N LYS A 9 -19.80 13.25 -0.73
CA LYS A 9 -21.04 12.49 -0.76
C LYS A 9 -20.75 11.09 -1.28
N ARG A 10 -21.28 10.07 -0.60
CA ARG A 10 -21.20 8.67 -1.01
C ARG A 10 -22.60 8.05 -0.97
N GLN A 11 -22.99 7.40 -2.06
CA GLN A 11 -24.18 6.56 -2.08
C GLN A 11 -23.83 5.18 -1.51
N ASN A 12 -24.66 4.69 -0.59
CA ASN A 12 -24.50 3.36 -0.03
C ASN A 12 -25.29 2.34 -0.88
N ASN A 13 -24.60 1.70 -1.83
CA ASN A 13 -25.22 0.72 -2.73
C ASN A 13 -25.34 -0.70 -2.12
N ILE A 14 -25.01 -0.87 -0.83
CA ILE A 14 -25.09 -2.17 -0.14
C ILE A 14 -26.48 -2.38 0.47
N LYS A 15 -27.20 -1.30 0.82
CA LYS A 15 -28.57 -1.37 1.34
C LYS A 15 -29.57 -1.10 0.21
N GLN A 16 -30.73 -1.77 0.26
CA GLN A 16 -31.79 -1.65 -0.75
C GLN A 16 -32.35 -0.22 -0.90
N ALA A 17 -32.23 0.61 0.13
CA ALA A 17 -32.48 2.05 0.04
C ALA A 17 -31.13 2.78 -0.05
N ALA A 18 -30.88 3.43 -1.19
CA ALA A 18 -29.67 4.21 -1.42
C ALA A 18 -29.69 5.50 -0.58
N GLU A 19 -29.39 5.38 0.70
CA GLU A 19 -29.19 6.53 1.58
C GLU A 19 -27.91 7.28 1.18
N THR A 20 -28.02 8.59 1.02
CA THR A 20 -26.86 9.45 0.80
C THR A 20 -26.14 9.68 2.13
N GLN A 21 -24.87 9.31 2.20
CA GLN A 21 -24.02 9.51 3.37
C GLN A 21 -22.88 10.49 3.04
N TYR A 22 -22.40 11.21 4.05
CA TYR A 22 -21.22 12.05 3.94
C TYR A 22 -20.04 11.37 4.62
N ILE A 23 -18.88 11.36 3.96
CA ILE A 23 -17.64 10.79 4.49
C ILE A 23 -16.53 11.84 4.49
N MET A 24 -15.55 11.65 5.37
CA MET A 24 -14.27 12.35 5.28
C MET A 24 -13.35 11.58 4.34
N GLN A 25 -12.83 12.26 3.32
CA GLN A 25 -11.87 11.71 2.38
C GLN A 25 -10.54 12.42 2.56
N ALA A 26 -9.46 11.66 2.70
CA ALA A 26 -8.11 12.20 2.73
C ALA A 26 -7.77 12.85 1.38
N VAL A 27 -7.10 14.00 1.42
CA VAL A 27 -6.64 14.74 0.25
C VAL A 27 -5.13 14.59 0.15
N HIS A 28 -4.67 14.10 -1.00
CA HIS A 28 -3.25 13.93 -1.29
C HIS A 28 -2.71 15.20 -1.95
N THR A 29 -1.60 15.74 -1.44
CA THR A 29 -1.03 17.02 -1.88
C THR A 29 0.02 16.87 -2.98
N GLY A 30 0.34 15.64 -3.37
CA GLY A 30 1.32 15.35 -4.42
C GLY A 30 1.75 13.90 -4.42
N GLU A 31 2.63 13.58 -5.36
CA GLU A 31 3.29 12.30 -5.52
C GLU A 31 4.80 12.52 -5.49
N ILE A 32 5.52 11.66 -4.77
CA ILE A 32 6.99 11.63 -4.80
C ILE A 32 7.41 10.50 -5.72
N ASN A 33 8.10 10.84 -6.80
CA ASN A 33 8.63 9.88 -7.76
C ASN A 33 9.99 9.30 -7.31
N LEU A 34 10.48 8.30 -8.04
CA LEU A 34 11.74 7.62 -7.75
C LEU A 34 12.94 8.58 -7.75
N GLU A 35 13.02 9.49 -8.71
CA GLU A 35 14.14 10.44 -8.83
C GLU A 35 14.22 11.38 -7.63
N ASN A 36 13.09 11.96 -7.22
CA ASN A 36 13.03 12.84 -6.05
C ASN A 36 13.33 12.08 -4.77
N LEU A 37 12.74 10.89 -4.58
CA LEU A 37 13.02 10.07 -3.41
C LEU A 37 14.50 9.67 -3.33
N ALA A 38 15.10 9.28 -4.44
CA ALA A 38 16.50 8.90 -4.49
C ALA A 38 17.43 10.08 -4.17
N LYS A 39 17.06 11.29 -4.62
CA LYS A 39 17.79 12.51 -4.27
C LYS A 39 17.77 12.76 -2.76
N GLU A 40 16.60 12.68 -2.13
CA GLU A 40 16.48 12.87 -0.67
C GLU A 40 17.30 11.82 0.09
N ILE A 41 17.20 10.54 -0.29
CA ILE A 41 18.00 9.47 0.34
C ILE A 41 19.51 9.69 0.15
N SER A 42 19.94 10.15 -1.03
CA SER A 42 21.37 10.39 -1.31
C SER A 42 21.95 11.51 -0.42
N ASN A 43 21.12 12.46 0.03
CA ASN A 43 21.54 13.49 0.97
C ASN A 43 21.75 12.95 2.40
N GLU A 44 21.19 11.77 2.70
CA GLU A 44 21.25 11.14 4.03
C GLU A 44 22.31 10.03 4.12
N CYS A 45 23.02 9.71 3.02
CA CYS A 45 24.02 8.65 2.98
C CYS A 45 25.18 8.97 2.03
N THR A 46 26.09 8.02 1.83
CA THR A 46 27.27 8.19 0.96
C THR A 46 27.04 7.75 -0.49
N LEU A 47 25.88 7.19 -0.80
CA LEU A 47 25.53 6.75 -2.15
C LEU A 47 25.10 7.94 -3.02
N SER A 48 25.52 7.96 -4.28
CA SER A 48 25.01 8.96 -5.22
C SER A 48 23.52 8.72 -5.51
N GLN A 49 22.82 9.74 -6.00
CA GLN A 49 21.43 9.58 -6.45
C GLN A 49 21.29 8.44 -7.48
N THR A 50 22.24 8.30 -8.40
CA THR A 50 22.26 7.23 -9.41
C THR A 50 22.38 5.85 -8.77
N ASP A 51 23.25 5.71 -7.76
CA ASP A 51 23.41 4.45 -7.02
C ASP A 51 22.13 4.09 -6.26
N VAL A 52 21.48 5.06 -5.62
CA VAL A 52 20.21 4.84 -4.90
C VAL A 52 19.11 4.38 -5.86
N ILE A 53 19.00 5.00 -7.04
CA ILE A 53 18.05 4.58 -8.09
C ILE A 53 18.31 3.12 -8.47
N ALA A 54 19.57 2.76 -8.73
CA ALA A 54 19.95 1.39 -9.09
C ALA A 54 19.59 0.38 -7.98
N VAL A 55 19.85 0.72 -6.72
CA VAL A 55 19.50 -0.12 -5.57
C VAL A 55 17.99 -0.31 -5.43
N LEU A 56 17.20 0.75 -5.57
CA LEU A 56 15.74 0.68 -5.46
C LEU A 56 15.12 -0.15 -6.60
N HIS A 57 15.65 -0.03 -7.82
CA HIS A 57 15.27 -0.91 -8.94
C HIS A 57 15.61 -2.38 -8.64
N ALA A 58 16.85 -2.65 -8.23
CA ALA A 58 17.28 -4.00 -7.90
C ALA A 58 16.46 -4.61 -6.74
N LEU A 59 16.08 -3.79 -5.75
CA LEU A 59 15.21 -4.19 -4.65
C LEU A 59 13.83 -4.61 -5.16
N GLY A 60 13.24 -3.87 -6.10
CA GLY A 60 11.97 -4.23 -6.74
C GLY A 60 12.04 -5.60 -7.44
N GLU A 61 13.06 -5.80 -8.26
CA GLU A 61 13.30 -7.05 -8.98
C GLU A 61 13.53 -8.23 -8.03
N LYS A 62 14.36 -8.05 -6.99
CA LYS A 62 14.59 -9.10 -6.00
C LYS A 62 13.38 -9.37 -5.13
N THR A 63 12.57 -8.36 -4.85
CA THR A 63 11.29 -8.55 -4.14
C THR A 63 10.36 -9.44 -4.97
N LYS A 64 10.21 -9.14 -6.26
CA LYS A 64 9.42 -9.98 -7.19
C LYS A 64 9.94 -11.42 -7.23
N PHE A 65 11.25 -11.60 -7.45
CA PHE A 65 11.88 -12.92 -7.53
C PHE A 65 11.58 -13.78 -6.29
N TYR A 66 11.78 -13.25 -5.08
CA TYR A 66 11.53 -14.01 -3.87
C TYR A 66 10.04 -14.25 -3.59
N LEU A 67 9.15 -13.36 -4.03
CA LEU A 67 7.70 -13.59 -3.96
C LEU A 67 7.25 -14.73 -4.90
N GLU A 68 7.86 -14.86 -6.08
CA GLU A 68 7.61 -15.96 -7.01
C GLU A 68 8.07 -17.31 -6.43
N GLU A 69 9.13 -17.32 -5.62
CA GLU A 69 9.55 -18.49 -4.83
C GLU A 69 8.64 -18.79 -3.62
N GLY A 70 7.57 -18.01 -3.42
CA GLY A 70 6.66 -18.16 -2.28
C GLY A 70 7.22 -17.64 -0.95
N LYS A 71 8.37 -16.93 -0.97
CA LYS A 71 8.96 -16.34 0.24
C LYS A 71 8.26 -15.04 0.62
N VAL A 72 8.49 -14.63 1.86
CA VAL A 72 8.06 -13.32 2.39
C VAL A 72 9.26 -12.40 2.41
N VAL A 73 9.14 -11.22 1.81
CA VAL A 73 10.19 -10.20 1.85
C VAL A 73 9.88 -9.24 2.99
N ASN A 74 10.74 -9.21 4.01
CA ASN A 74 10.61 -8.33 5.16
C ASN A 74 11.65 -7.20 5.06
N LEU A 75 11.17 -5.97 4.84
CA LEU A 75 11.98 -4.76 4.85
C LEU A 75 11.70 -4.03 6.17
N ASP A 76 12.34 -4.48 7.25
CA ASP A 76 12.01 -4.20 8.66
C ASP A 76 11.25 -2.89 8.96
N ASN A 77 11.82 -1.74 8.59
CA ASN A 77 11.24 -0.42 8.87
C ASN A 77 9.93 -0.16 8.10
N LEU A 78 9.79 -0.71 6.90
CA LEU A 78 8.59 -0.62 6.06
C LEU A 78 7.60 -1.72 6.45
N GLY A 79 8.00 -2.98 6.34
CA GLY A 79 7.15 -4.12 6.66
C GLY A 79 7.34 -5.28 5.70
N ARG A 80 6.29 -6.09 5.56
CA ARG A 80 6.35 -7.38 4.86
C ARG A 80 5.53 -7.36 3.58
N PHE A 81 6.12 -7.88 2.50
CA PHE A 81 5.45 -8.18 1.24
C PHE A 81 5.24 -9.69 1.14
N LYS A 82 4.01 -10.11 0.80
CA LYS A 82 3.63 -11.52 0.69
C LYS A 82 2.75 -11.74 -0.53
N ILE A 83 2.97 -12.84 -1.25
CA ILE A 83 2.05 -13.25 -2.31
C ILE A 83 0.76 -13.82 -1.69
N GLY A 84 -0.38 -13.47 -2.27
CA GLY A 84 -1.68 -14.04 -1.95
C GLY A 84 -2.48 -14.25 -3.22
N PHE A 85 -3.58 -15.00 -3.13
CA PHE A 85 -4.48 -15.23 -4.25
C PHE A 85 -5.92 -15.29 -3.79
N GLN A 86 -6.82 -14.85 -4.67
CA GLN A 86 -8.26 -14.97 -4.50
C GLN A 86 -8.73 -16.19 -5.30
N ALA A 87 -9.46 -17.11 -4.66
CA ALA A 87 -10.01 -18.29 -5.32
C ALA A 87 -11.54 -18.31 -5.28
N THR A 88 -12.16 -19.11 -6.16
CA THR A 88 -13.57 -19.52 -6.04
C THR A 88 -13.73 -20.42 -4.81
N ALA A 89 -14.75 -20.15 -4.00
CA ALA A 89 -15.16 -21.07 -2.94
C ALA A 89 -15.95 -22.23 -3.55
N LYS A 90 -15.71 -23.45 -3.05
CA LYS A 90 -16.45 -24.66 -3.41
C LYS A 90 -16.81 -25.42 -2.15
N GLU A 91 -17.85 -26.24 -2.22
CA GLU A 91 -18.38 -26.97 -1.06
C GLU A 91 -17.43 -28.04 -0.54
N LYS A 92 -16.64 -28.64 -1.43
CA LYS A 92 -15.71 -29.72 -1.11
C LYS A 92 -14.28 -29.39 -1.55
N PRO A 93 -13.24 -29.65 -0.72
CA PRO A 93 -11.85 -29.40 -1.08
C PRO A 93 -11.41 -30.10 -2.37
N GLN A 94 -11.92 -31.30 -2.63
CA GLN A 94 -11.59 -32.10 -3.83
C GLN A 94 -12.02 -31.43 -5.14
N GLN A 95 -12.94 -30.46 -5.06
CA GLN A 95 -13.38 -29.70 -6.23
C GLN A 95 -12.44 -28.52 -6.53
N LEU A 96 -11.53 -28.16 -5.61
CA LEU A 96 -10.57 -27.08 -5.82
C LEU A 96 -9.42 -27.54 -6.69
N SER A 97 -8.98 -26.67 -7.61
CA SER A 97 -7.79 -26.87 -8.43
C SER A 97 -7.09 -25.53 -8.66
N VAL A 98 -5.97 -25.53 -9.37
CA VAL A 98 -5.28 -24.29 -9.78
C VAL A 98 -6.21 -23.36 -10.57
N GLN A 99 -7.16 -23.91 -11.32
CA GLN A 99 -8.16 -23.15 -12.08
C GLN A 99 -9.18 -22.43 -11.17
N SER A 100 -9.29 -22.82 -9.90
CA SER A 100 -10.10 -22.10 -8.93
C SER A 100 -9.51 -20.73 -8.58
N ILE A 101 -8.22 -20.48 -8.88
CA ILE A 101 -7.57 -19.19 -8.62
C ILE A 101 -8.05 -18.14 -9.63
N LYS A 102 -8.62 -17.04 -9.12
CA LYS A 102 -9.14 -15.91 -9.91
C LYS A 102 -8.07 -14.85 -10.20
N LYS A 103 -7.24 -14.52 -9.20
CA LYS A 103 -6.16 -13.54 -9.33
C LYS A 103 -5.13 -13.67 -8.22
N PHE A 104 -3.90 -13.28 -8.53
CA PHE A 104 -2.83 -13.08 -7.55
C PHE A 104 -2.76 -11.61 -7.12
N TYR A 105 -2.26 -11.36 -5.92
CA TYR A 105 -2.02 -10.02 -5.40
C TYR A 105 -0.89 -10.02 -4.37
N ILE A 106 -0.25 -8.87 -4.19
CA ILE A 106 0.75 -8.66 -3.14
C ILE A 106 0.07 -8.04 -1.93
N ASN A 107 0.26 -8.66 -0.77
CA ASN A 107 -0.14 -8.11 0.52
C ASN A 107 1.03 -7.35 1.12
N TYR A 108 0.84 -6.05 1.33
CA TYR A 108 1.73 -5.26 2.19
C TYR A 108 1.21 -5.24 3.62
N GLN A 109 2.06 -5.62 4.56
CA GLN A 109 1.78 -5.57 5.99
C GLN A 109 2.76 -4.59 6.65
N PRO A 110 2.28 -3.42 7.12
CA PRO A 110 3.14 -2.43 7.76
C PRO A 110 3.91 -2.99 8.95
N SER A 111 5.13 -2.50 9.14
CA SER A 111 5.99 -2.84 10.28
C SER A 111 5.31 -2.55 11.62
N LYS A 112 5.84 -3.15 12.69
CA LYS A 112 5.34 -2.86 14.05
C LYS A 112 5.47 -1.38 14.39
N GLN A 113 6.55 -0.73 13.93
CA GLN A 113 6.80 0.69 14.16
C GLN A 113 5.78 1.55 13.43
N LEU A 114 5.52 1.29 12.13
CA LEU A 114 4.49 2.02 11.39
C LEU A 114 3.10 1.84 12.02
N LYS A 115 2.75 0.63 12.46
CA LYS A 115 1.48 0.39 13.16
C LYS A 115 1.37 1.18 14.46
N LYS A 116 2.46 1.28 15.24
CA LYS A 116 2.48 2.09 16.47
C LYS A 116 2.30 3.57 16.15
N TRP A 117 3.02 4.07 15.14
CA TRP A 117 2.89 5.45 14.67
C TRP A 117 1.46 5.78 14.21
N LEU A 118 0.83 4.90 13.42
CA LEU A 118 -0.56 5.08 12.99
C LEU A 118 -1.55 5.08 14.16
N LYS A 119 -1.32 4.27 15.19
CA LYS A 119 -2.17 4.21 16.40
C LYS A 119 -2.02 5.44 17.30
N ALA A 120 -0.87 6.13 17.25
CA ALA A 120 -0.66 7.34 18.02
C ALA A 120 -1.54 8.52 17.54
N GLY A 121 -2.11 8.41 16.35
CA GLY A 121 -2.93 9.46 15.74
C GLY A 121 -2.08 10.40 14.87
N LEU A 122 -2.70 10.92 13.81
CA LEU A 122 -2.09 11.87 12.88
C LEU A 122 -2.88 13.17 12.94
N GLN A 123 -2.17 14.30 12.87
CA GLN A 123 -2.84 15.60 12.78
C GLN A 123 -3.55 15.71 11.43
N VAL A 124 -4.84 16.07 11.46
CA VAL A 124 -5.67 16.25 10.27
C VAL A 124 -6.27 17.66 10.24
N VAL A 125 -6.39 18.24 9.05
CA VAL A 125 -7.01 19.56 8.84
C VAL A 125 -7.93 19.54 7.64
N GLN A 126 -9.00 20.33 7.68
CA GLN A 126 -9.87 20.48 6.52
C GLN A 126 -9.14 21.24 5.40
N GLU A 127 -9.24 20.75 4.16
CA GLU A 127 -8.70 21.43 2.98
C GLU A 127 -9.30 22.84 2.87
N LYS A 128 -8.45 23.86 2.70
CA LYS A 128 -8.91 25.22 2.41
C LYS A 128 -9.49 25.22 0.99
N LYS A 129 -10.79 25.48 0.85
CA LYS A 129 -11.38 25.73 -0.47
C LYS A 129 -10.72 26.99 -1.04
N LYS A 130 -10.05 26.85 -2.18
CA LYS A 130 -9.66 27.99 -3.02
C LYS A 130 -10.89 28.63 -3.63
#